data_AF-A0A6V7V6X1-F1
#
_entry.id   AF-A0A6V7V6X1-F1
#
_cell.length_a   1.000
_cell.length_b   1.000
_cell.length_c   1.000
_cell.angle_alpha   90.00
_cell.angle_beta   90.00
_cell.angle_gamma   90.00
#
_symmetry.space_group_name_H-M   'P 1'
#
loop_
_entity.id
_entity.type
_entity.pdbx_description
1 polymer ?
#
loop_
_entity_poly.entity_id
_entity_poly.type
_entity_poly.pdbx_seq_one_letter_code
_entity_poly.pdbx_strand_id
1 'polypeptide(L)'
;MFTFNLGMRIIFVFIFFFVVFAEDASTKEDLLPRGVHPQLASFYSGEETFACLDGNKVTPFNQVNDDYCDCADGSDEPGTAACRNGKFYCKNYGYKPSLIPSSRVNDYICDCCDGSDEWDSGTECPNVCEALGSEARSEAKQRRATHEAGWRKREELAFEGKKMMEEKSKELEKQKVELSSLEQRKLELEEAKNVAEKLESDAKREVDEQFEEEKNRKLTEKAQNLLKKLIMMEMEKYQMKN
;
A
#
# COMPACT_ATOMS: atom_id res chain seq x y z
N MET A 1 32.85 7.58 61.57
CA MET A 1 31.50 8.17 61.50
C MET A 1 31.67 9.68 61.61
N PHE A 2 31.36 10.55 60.67
CA PHE A 2 30.71 10.48 59.37
C PHE A 2 31.26 11.67 58.57
N THR A 3 31.88 11.42 57.43
CA THR A 3 32.15 12.44 56.41
C THR A 3 30.84 12.67 55.64
N PHE A 4 30.03 13.65 56.05
CA PHE A 4 28.76 13.95 55.38
C PHE A 4 28.99 14.88 54.18
N ASN A 5 28.60 14.36 53.02
CA ASN A 5 28.77 14.90 51.68
C ASN A 5 28.26 16.34 51.49
N LEU A 6 29.17 17.26 51.18
CA LEU A 6 28.88 18.62 50.72
C LEU A 6 28.10 18.64 49.38
N GLY A 7 28.22 17.57 48.58
CA GLY A 7 27.51 17.42 47.30
C GLY A 7 25.99 17.20 47.45
N MET A 8 25.52 16.66 48.57
CA MET A 8 24.09 16.33 48.75
C MET A 8 23.25 17.58 49.07
N ARG A 9 23.85 18.61 49.67
CA ARG A 9 23.19 19.90 49.94
C ARG A 9 23.01 20.75 48.69
N ILE A 10 23.95 20.69 47.75
CA ILE A 10 23.87 21.43 46.48
C ILE A 10 22.76 20.85 45.61
N ILE A 11 22.65 19.51 45.55
CA ILE A 11 21.59 18.83 44.79
C ILE A 11 20.20 19.15 45.35
N PHE A 12 20.03 19.20 46.68
CA PHE A 12 18.74 19.57 47.29
C PHE A 12 18.35 21.03 47.03
N VAL A 13 19.32 21.96 47.01
CA VAL A 13 19.04 23.37 46.67
C VAL A 13 18.64 23.51 45.20
N PHE A 14 19.30 22.80 44.28
CA PHE A 14 18.93 22.82 42.86
C PHE A 14 17.57 22.17 42.58
N ILE A 15 17.21 21.09 43.28
CA ILE A 15 15.88 20.46 43.16
C ILE A 15 14.79 21.37 43.76
N PHE A 16 15.04 22.04 44.88
CA PHE A 16 14.08 22.99 45.46
C PHE A 16 13.91 24.25 44.61
N PHE A 17 14.99 24.74 43.96
CA PHE A 17 14.91 25.86 43.02
C PHE A 17 14.17 25.49 41.71
N PHE A 18 14.27 24.24 41.25
CA PHE A 18 13.50 23.75 40.10
C PHE A 18 12.01 23.53 40.40
N VAL A 19 11.64 23.24 41.65
CA VAL A 19 10.22 23.06 42.05
C VAL A 19 9.52 24.41 42.26
N VAL A 20 10.24 25.49 42.55
CA VAL A 20 9.65 26.83 42.76
C VAL A 20 9.40 27.60 41.46
N PHE A 21 10.05 27.23 40.34
CA PHE A 21 9.83 27.83 39.01
C PHE A 21 8.98 26.95 38.07
N ALA A 22 8.06 26.15 38.63
CA ALA A 22 6.90 25.69 37.86
C ALA A 22 5.77 26.71 38.05
N GLU A 23 5.98 27.94 37.56
CA GLU A 23 4.86 28.86 37.35
C GLU A 23 3.96 28.27 36.27
N ASP A 24 2.68 28.13 36.61
CA ASP A 24 1.62 27.65 35.75
C ASP A 24 1.67 28.29 34.36
N ALA A 25 1.94 27.49 33.33
CA ALA A 25 1.76 27.86 31.93
C ALA A 25 0.27 27.85 31.53
N SER A 26 -0.61 28.37 32.39
CA SER A 26 -2.07 28.27 32.25
C SER A 26 -2.81 29.58 32.57
N THR A 27 -2.24 30.75 32.23
CA THR A 27 -2.88 32.05 32.53
C THR A 27 -3.08 32.98 31.32
N LYS A 28 -2.71 32.56 30.10
CA LYS A 28 -2.92 33.40 28.89
C LYS A 28 -4.18 33.08 28.08
N GLU A 29 -4.81 31.92 28.24
CA GLU A 29 -6.04 31.58 27.48
C GLU A 29 -7.34 32.18 28.05
N ASP A 30 -7.33 32.61 29.31
CA ASP A 30 -8.50 33.21 29.98
C ASP A 30 -8.64 34.73 29.75
N LEU A 31 -7.68 35.34 29.04
CA LEU A 31 -7.69 36.77 28.72
C LEU A 31 -8.22 37.09 27.32
N LEU A 32 -8.49 36.07 26.49
CA LEU A 32 -9.02 36.29 25.14
C LEU A 32 -10.50 36.63 25.19
N PRO A 33 -10.98 37.56 24.34
CA PRO A 33 -12.40 37.74 24.10
C PRO A 33 -13.08 36.42 23.70
N ARG A 34 -14.34 36.26 24.10
CA ARG A 34 -15.14 35.08 23.80
C ARG A 34 -15.17 34.82 22.29
N GLY A 35 -15.12 33.54 21.92
CA GLY A 35 -15.23 33.08 20.52
C GLY A 35 -13.98 33.31 19.66
N VAL A 36 -12.90 33.88 20.21
CA VAL A 36 -11.63 34.04 19.49
C VAL A 36 -10.89 32.71 19.38
N HIS A 37 -10.48 32.37 18.16
CA HIS A 37 -9.61 31.23 17.90
C HIS A 37 -8.20 31.46 18.52
N PRO A 38 -7.59 30.50 19.24
CA PRO A 38 -6.31 30.71 19.93
C PRO A 38 -5.17 31.21 19.04
N GLN A 39 -5.15 30.83 17.76
CA GLN A 39 -4.16 31.33 16.78
C GLN A 39 -4.28 32.83 16.48
N LEU A 40 -5.42 33.45 16.78
CA LEU A 40 -5.66 34.88 16.59
C LEU A 40 -5.40 35.70 17.86
N ALA A 41 -5.00 35.07 18.98
CA ALA A 41 -4.82 35.71 20.27
C ALA A 41 -4.04 37.04 20.23
N SER A 42 -2.98 37.10 19.41
CA SER A 42 -2.12 38.29 19.29
C SER A 42 -2.81 39.51 18.67
N PHE A 43 -3.91 39.32 17.94
CA PHE A 43 -4.68 40.41 17.36
C PHE A 43 -5.69 41.00 18.34
N TYR A 44 -6.03 40.26 19.40
CA TYR A 44 -7.01 40.65 20.42
C TYR A 44 -6.36 40.98 21.77
N SER A 45 -5.05 41.29 21.78
CA SER A 45 -4.30 41.62 22.99
C SER A 45 -4.07 43.13 23.18
N GLY A 46 -4.78 43.98 22.43
CA GLY A 46 -4.70 45.45 22.54
C GLY A 46 -5.56 45.97 23.68
N GLU A 47 -5.09 47.00 24.40
CA GLU A 47 -5.87 47.59 25.51
C GLU A 47 -6.75 48.77 25.06
N GLU A 48 -6.37 49.50 24.00
CA GLU A 48 -7.05 50.73 23.60
C GLU A 48 -7.74 50.63 22.23
N THR A 49 -7.09 50.02 21.24
CA THR A 49 -7.61 49.91 19.87
C THR A 49 -7.52 48.48 19.34
N PHE A 50 -8.43 48.17 18.42
CA PHE A 50 -8.53 46.95 17.66
C PHE A 50 -8.47 47.29 16.16
N ALA A 51 -7.62 46.60 15.43
CA ALA A 51 -7.59 46.69 13.97
C ALA A 51 -8.32 45.50 13.39
N CYS A 52 -9.32 45.74 12.53
CA CYS A 52 -9.98 44.67 11.80
C CYS A 52 -8.94 43.82 11.07
N LEU A 53 -9.12 42.51 11.00
CA LEU A 53 -8.10 41.59 10.47
C LEU A 53 -7.90 41.75 8.95
N ASP A 54 -8.89 42.32 8.25
CA ASP A 54 -8.79 42.76 6.86
C ASP A 54 -7.95 44.04 6.65
N GLY A 55 -7.59 44.74 7.74
CA GLY A 55 -6.81 45.97 7.74
C GLY A 55 -7.58 47.22 7.27
N ASN A 56 -8.89 47.13 7.04
CA ASN A 56 -9.66 48.22 6.43
C ASN A 56 -10.09 49.31 7.43
N LYS A 57 -10.15 48.98 8.72
CA LYS A 57 -10.66 49.86 9.78
C LYS A 57 -9.98 49.56 11.12
N VAL A 58 -9.85 50.61 11.93
CA VAL A 58 -9.39 50.53 13.33
C VAL A 58 -10.50 51.09 14.20
N THR A 59 -10.90 50.32 15.20
CA THR A 59 -11.93 50.62 16.18
C THR A 59 -11.33 50.69 17.58
N PRO A 60 -11.97 51.35 18.54
CA PRO A 60 -11.68 51.17 19.96
C PRO A 60 -11.87 49.72 20.40
N PHE A 61 -11.03 49.21 21.31
CA PHE A 61 -11.10 47.79 21.73
C PHE A 61 -12.42 47.45 22.48
N ASN A 62 -13.09 48.44 23.07
CA ASN A 62 -14.40 48.25 23.70
C ASN A 62 -15.55 48.02 22.70
N GLN A 63 -15.30 48.12 21.39
CA GLN A 63 -16.23 47.70 20.35
C GLN A 63 -16.06 46.23 19.96
N VAL A 64 -15.10 45.51 20.55
CA VAL A 64 -14.98 44.06 20.33
C VAL A 64 -16.04 43.35 21.17
N ASN A 65 -16.89 42.55 20.53
CA ASN A 65 -18.04 41.88 21.12
C ASN A 65 -19.05 42.86 21.75
N ASP A 66 -19.34 43.97 21.08
CA ASP A 66 -20.33 44.96 21.54
C ASP A 66 -21.74 44.76 20.94
N ASP A 67 -21.93 43.64 20.22
CA ASP A 67 -23.15 43.26 19.51
C ASP A 67 -23.49 44.19 18.32
N TYR A 68 -22.49 44.89 17.79
CA TYR A 68 -22.58 45.69 16.58
C TYR A 68 -21.47 45.36 15.59
N CYS A 69 -21.83 45.17 14.31
CA CYS A 69 -20.85 44.79 13.29
C CYS A 69 -20.15 46.02 12.67
N ASP A 70 -18.97 46.34 13.18
CA ASP A 70 -18.08 47.41 12.76
C ASP A 70 -17.07 47.00 11.68
N CYS A 71 -16.58 45.76 11.67
CA CYS A 71 -15.63 45.28 10.65
C CYS A 71 -16.34 44.54 9.51
N ALA A 72 -15.90 44.77 8.27
CA ALA A 72 -16.46 44.10 7.10
C ALA A 72 -16.16 42.59 7.07
N ASP A 73 -15.06 42.16 7.70
CA ASP A 73 -14.68 40.76 7.87
C ASP A 73 -15.30 40.09 9.11
N GLY A 74 -15.98 40.88 9.96
CA GLY A 74 -16.61 40.44 11.21
C GLY A 74 -15.63 40.04 12.31
N SER A 75 -14.38 40.53 12.25
CA SER A 75 -13.35 40.22 13.23
C SER A 75 -13.52 40.92 14.58
N ASP A 76 -14.32 41.98 14.64
CA ASP A 76 -14.71 42.66 15.88
C ASP A 76 -15.72 41.86 16.72
N GLU A 77 -16.51 40.98 16.09
CA GLU A 77 -17.59 40.23 16.75
C GLU A 77 -17.34 38.70 16.76
N PRO A 78 -16.23 38.19 17.33
CA PRO A 78 -15.96 36.76 17.42
C PRO A 78 -16.88 36.02 18.41
N GLY A 79 -17.48 36.73 19.36
CA GLY A 79 -18.23 36.21 20.50
C GLY A 79 -19.74 36.47 20.47
N THR A 80 -20.26 37.14 19.43
CA THR A 80 -21.67 37.52 19.26
C THR A 80 -22.21 37.09 17.89
N ALA A 81 -23.49 37.37 17.64
CA ALA A 81 -24.16 37.09 16.36
C ALA A 81 -24.23 38.30 15.41
N ALA A 82 -23.62 39.43 15.77
CA ALA A 82 -23.84 40.71 15.08
C ALA A 82 -23.34 40.74 13.62
N CYS A 83 -22.24 40.05 13.31
CA CYS A 83 -21.68 40.00 11.95
C CYS A 83 -22.13 38.77 11.17
N ARG A 84 -22.63 38.95 9.93
CA ARG A 84 -23.15 37.86 9.07
C ARG A 84 -22.11 36.81 8.65
N ASN A 85 -20.86 37.21 8.53
CA ASN A 85 -19.71 36.38 8.14
C ASN A 85 -18.83 36.00 9.33
N GLY A 86 -19.25 36.35 10.56
CA GLY A 86 -18.54 36.03 11.79
C GLY A 86 -18.47 34.52 12.04
N LYS A 87 -17.48 34.14 12.85
CA LYS A 87 -17.27 32.76 13.28
C LYS A 87 -16.98 32.74 14.77
N PHE A 88 -17.64 31.85 15.48
CA PHE A 88 -17.45 31.64 16.89
C PHE A 88 -16.63 30.37 17.14
N TYR A 89 -15.59 30.49 17.96
CA TYR A 89 -14.74 29.37 18.35
C TYR A 89 -15.22 28.70 19.65
N CYS A 90 -15.72 27.47 19.52
CA CYS A 90 -15.97 26.59 20.65
C CYS A 90 -14.64 25.98 21.11
N LYS A 91 -14.26 26.22 22.37
CA LYS A 91 -13.03 25.64 22.95
C LYS A 91 -13.16 24.14 23.13
N ASN A 92 -14.33 23.67 23.56
CA ASN A 92 -14.68 22.25 23.72
C ASN A 92 -13.62 21.44 24.48
N TYR A 93 -13.13 21.95 25.62
CA TYR A 93 -12.13 21.26 26.43
C TYR A 93 -12.57 19.82 26.75
N GLY A 94 -11.64 18.87 26.60
CA GLY A 94 -11.93 17.43 26.73
C GLY A 94 -12.39 16.77 25.42
N TYR A 95 -12.80 17.54 24.41
CA TYR A 95 -13.14 17.07 23.07
C TYR A 95 -12.35 17.82 21.96
N LYS A 96 -12.91 17.91 20.75
CA LYS A 96 -12.33 18.62 19.60
C LYS A 96 -12.89 20.05 19.55
N PRO A 97 -12.05 21.08 19.37
CA PRO A 97 -12.53 22.43 19.14
C PRO A 97 -13.31 22.50 17.82
N SER A 98 -14.23 23.44 17.73
CA SER A 98 -15.04 23.66 16.53
C SER A 98 -15.26 25.14 16.27
N LEU A 99 -15.48 25.47 15.00
CA LEU A 99 -15.91 26.80 14.58
C LEU A 99 -17.36 26.69 14.13
N ILE A 100 -18.22 27.53 14.67
CA ILE A 100 -19.63 27.65 14.27
C ILE A 100 -19.86 29.02 13.63
N PRO A 101 -20.86 29.17 12.76
CA PRO A 101 -21.28 30.49 12.26
C PRO A 101 -21.74 31.37 13.42
N SER A 102 -21.44 32.66 13.37
CA SER A 102 -21.93 33.67 14.35
C SER A 102 -23.45 33.65 14.50
N SER A 103 -24.19 33.30 13.45
CA SER A 103 -25.65 33.20 13.47
C SER A 103 -26.20 32.15 14.45
N ARG A 104 -25.34 31.29 15.01
CA ARG A 104 -25.67 30.26 16.01
C ARG A 104 -25.23 30.64 17.43
N VAL A 105 -24.83 31.89 17.63
CA VAL A 105 -24.51 32.39 18.96
C VAL A 105 -25.78 33.00 19.54
N ASN A 106 -26.18 32.53 20.71
CA ASN A 106 -27.42 32.92 21.39
C ASN A 106 -28.69 32.72 20.55
N ASP A 107 -28.76 31.64 19.77
CA ASP A 107 -29.91 31.30 18.91
C ASP A 107 -30.90 30.29 19.56
N TYR A 108 -30.72 30.03 20.85
CA TYR A 108 -31.47 29.08 21.68
C TYR A 108 -31.18 27.59 21.35
N ILE A 109 -30.12 27.30 20.59
CA ILE A 109 -29.70 25.94 20.23
C ILE A 109 -28.27 25.71 20.72
N CYS A 110 -28.03 24.60 21.42
CA CYS A 110 -26.69 24.23 21.87
C CYS A 110 -25.90 23.56 20.72
N ASP A 111 -25.05 24.30 20.03
CA ASP A 111 -24.14 23.82 18.99
C ASP A 111 -22.76 23.42 19.53
N CYS A 112 -22.18 24.20 20.45
CA CYS A 112 -20.93 23.83 21.10
C CYS A 112 -21.17 22.75 22.17
N CYS A 113 -20.28 21.74 22.27
CA CYS A 113 -20.45 20.72 23.32
C CYS A 113 -20.21 21.26 24.73
N ASP A 114 -19.51 22.40 24.84
CA ASP A 114 -19.26 23.08 26.11
C ASP A 114 -20.37 24.09 26.45
N GLY A 115 -21.33 24.31 25.55
CA GLY A 115 -22.43 25.28 25.70
C GLY A 115 -21.99 26.75 25.67
N SER A 116 -20.77 27.04 25.20
CA SER A 116 -20.20 28.39 25.26
C SER A 116 -20.83 29.40 24.29
N ASP A 117 -21.58 28.90 23.32
CA ASP A 117 -22.36 29.62 22.31
C ASP A 117 -23.64 30.26 22.86
N GLU A 118 -24.29 29.62 23.84
CA GLU A 118 -25.56 30.06 24.43
C GLU A 118 -25.34 30.72 25.81
N TRP A 119 -24.58 31.81 25.83
CA TRP A 119 -24.16 32.47 27.07
C TRP A 119 -25.13 33.56 27.55
N ASP A 120 -26.02 34.07 26.69
CA ASP A 120 -27.01 35.12 27.01
C ASP A 120 -28.41 34.87 26.42
N SER A 121 -28.66 33.70 25.80
CA SER A 121 -30.00 33.38 25.27
C SER A 121 -31.02 32.97 26.35
N GLY A 122 -30.56 32.69 27.57
CA GLY A 122 -31.42 32.11 28.63
C GLY A 122 -31.66 30.61 28.49
N THR A 123 -31.01 29.94 27.54
CA THR A 123 -31.00 28.48 27.39
C THR A 123 -29.87 27.88 28.22
N GLU A 124 -30.15 26.84 29.01
CA GLU A 124 -29.12 26.13 29.78
C GLU A 124 -28.51 24.99 28.94
N CYS A 125 -27.27 25.20 28.45
CA CYS A 125 -26.52 24.21 27.70
C CYS A 125 -25.52 23.47 28.59
N PRO A 126 -25.74 22.18 28.94
CA PRO A 126 -24.81 21.43 29.77
C PRO A 126 -23.54 21.05 28.98
N ASN A 127 -22.38 21.12 29.64
CA ASN A 127 -21.13 20.68 29.04
C ASN A 127 -21.09 19.15 28.93
N VAL A 128 -21.08 18.63 27.69
CA VAL A 128 -21.02 17.20 27.36
C VAL A 128 -19.70 16.80 26.69
N CYS A 129 -18.71 17.71 26.62
CA CYS A 129 -17.47 17.48 25.89
C CYS A 129 -16.67 16.30 26.43
N GLU A 130 -16.60 16.09 27.74
CA GLU A 130 -15.82 14.97 28.29
C GLU A 130 -16.38 13.61 27.88
N ALA A 131 -17.72 13.47 27.84
CA ALA A 131 -18.37 12.24 27.39
C ALA A 131 -18.07 11.97 25.91
N LEU A 132 -18.27 12.97 25.04
CA LEU A 132 -17.96 12.88 23.61
C LEU A 132 -16.47 12.62 23.35
N GLY A 133 -15.60 13.25 24.15
CA GLY A 133 -14.16 13.07 24.12
C GLY A 133 -13.73 11.67 24.50
N SER A 134 -14.30 11.13 25.57
CA SER A 134 -14.03 9.75 26.02
C SER A 134 -14.39 8.72 24.95
N GLU A 135 -15.58 8.86 24.35
CA GLU A 135 -16.03 8.00 23.27
C GLU A 135 -15.09 8.09 22.05
N ALA A 136 -14.79 9.31 21.58
CA ALA A 136 -13.90 9.52 20.44
C ALA A 136 -12.49 8.96 20.66
N ARG A 137 -11.94 9.08 21.89
CA ARG A 137 -10.65 8.49 22.26
C ARG A 137 -10.70 6.96 22.25
N SER A 138 -11.80 6.37 22.74
CA SER A 138 -12.02 4.92 22.70
C SER A 138 -12.05 4.40 21.25
N GLU A 139 -12.83 5.05 20.39
CA GLU A 139 -12.90 4.70 18.96
C GLU A 139 -11.56 4.88 18.25
N ALA A 140 -10.84 5.97 18.54
CA ALA A 140 -9.51 6.21 17.96
C ALA A 140 -8.52 5.12 18.38
N LYS A 141 -8.59 4.65 19.63
CA LYS A 141 -7.77 3.54 20.13
C LYS A 141 -8.09 2.23 19.41
N GLN A 142 -9.38 1.92 19.22
CA GLN A 142 -9.80 0.72 18.48
C GLN A 142 -9.33 0.77 17.02
N ARG A 143 -9.55 1.89 16.34
CA ARG A 143 -9.08 2.10 14.95
C ARG A 143 -7.57 1.96 14.82
N ARG A 144 -6.82 2.52 15.78
CA ARG A 144 -5.36 2.38 15.82
C ARG A 144 -4.96 0.91 15.99
N ALA A 145 -5.57 0.19 16.93
CA ALA A 145 -5.28 -1.23 17.14
C ALA A 145 -5.56 -2.08 15.89
N THR A 146 -6.68 -1.84 15.19
CA THR A 146 -6.99 -2.53 13.93
C THR A 146 -5.99 -2.21 12.83
N HIS A 147 -5.56 -0.95 12.73
CA HIS A 147 -4.58 -0.52 11.73
C HIS A 147 -3.19 -1.10 12.01
N GLU A 148 -2.76 -1.11 13.28
CA GLU A 148 -1.50 -1.73 13.70
C GLU A 148 -1.48 -3.24 13.45
N ALA A 149 -2.59 -3.95 13.75
CA ALA A 149 -2.71 -5.37 13.44
C ALA A 149 -2.64 -5.63 11.92
N GLY A 150 -3.37 -4.84 11.13
CA GLY A 150 -3.32 -4.92 9.66
C GLY A 150 -1.93 -4.63 9.09
N TRP A 151 -1.25 -3.61 9.64
CA TRP A 151 0.12 -3.26 9.26
C TRP A 151 1.10 -4.39 9.55
N ARG A 152 1.04 -4.99 10.75
CA ARG A 152 1.89 -6.14 11.12
C ARG A 152 1.69 -7.31 10.18
N LYS A 153 0.44 -7.65 9.85
CA LYS A 153 0.15 -8.75 8.92
C LYS A 153 0.65 -8.45 7.50
N ARG A 154 0.52 -7.19 7.06
CA ARG A 154 1.08 -6.75 5.77
C ARG A 154 2.60 -6.92 5.72
N GLU A 155 3.30 -6.55 6.78
CA GLU A 155 4.76 -6.69 6.87
C GLU A 155 5.20 -8.16 6.82
N GLU A 156 4.53 -9.02 7.59
CA GLU A 156 4.74 -10.47 7.56
C GLU A 156 4.54 -11.05 6.15
N LEU A 157 3.41 -10.75 5.51
CA LEU A 157 3.10 -11.22 4.15
C LEU A 157 4.07 -10.67 3.09
N ALA A 158 4.53 -9.42 3.26
CA ALA A 158 5.53 -8.84 2.36
C ALA A 158 6.87 -9.58 2.46
N PHE A 159 7.28 -9.94 3.68
CA PHE A 159 8.49 -10.73 3.91
C PHE A 159 8.35 -12.16 3.33
N GLU A 160 7.26 -12.85 3.64
CA GLU A 160 6.98 -14.19 3.11
C GLU A 160 6.90 -14.18 1.57
N GLY A 161 6.21 -13.20 1.00
CA GLY A 161 6.11 -13.01 -0.44
C GLY A 161 7.47 -12.83 -1.11
N LYS A 162 8.37 -12.04 -0.50
CA LYS A 162 9.74 -11.87 -1.00
C LYS A 162 10.53 -13.17 -0.96
N LYS A 163 10.44 -13.93 0.13
CA LYS A 163 11.11 -15.23 0.27
C LYS A 163 10.61 -16.24 -0.77
N MET A 164 9.29 -16.38 -0.91
CA MET A 164 8.69 -17.29 -1.89
C MET A 164 9.08 -16.93 -3.33
N MET A 165 9.12 -15.65 -3.67
CA MET A 165 9.56 -15.18 -4.98
C MET A 165 11.02 -15.55 -5.25
N GLU A 166 11.91 -15.43 -4.26
CA GLU A 166 13.32 -15.82 -4.40
C GLU A 166 13.46 -17.34 -4.57
N GLU A 167 12.74 -18.15 -3.80
CA GLU A 167 12.76 -19.60 -3.92
C GLU A 167 12.22 -20.06 -5.28
N LYS A 168 11.08 -19.52 -5.71
CA LYS A 168 10.45 -19.86 -6.99
C LYS A 168 11.25 -19.39 -8.19
N SER A 169 11.93 -18.25 -8.11
CA SER A 169 12.81 -17.81 -9.20
C SER A 169 14.02 -18.74 -9.37
N LYS A 170 14.63 -19.20 -8.28
CA LYS A 170 15.71 -20.21 -8.34
C LYS A 170 15.23 -21.55 -8.90
N GLU A 171 14.06 -22.01 -8.47
CA GLU A 171 13.45 -23.24 -8.99
C GLU A 171 13.14 -23.14 -10.50
N LEU A 172 12.59 -22.00 -10.93
CA LEU A 172 12.30 -21.72 -12.33
C LEU A 172 13.57 -21.75 -13.19
N GLU A 173 14.67 -21.14 -12.73
CA GLU A 173 15.93 -21.17 -13.48
C GLU A 173 16.50 -22.59 -13.60
N LYS A 174 16.39 -23.42 -12.56
CA LYS A 174 16.78 -24.84 -12.65
C LYS A 174 15.93 -25.59 -13.68
N GLN A 175 14.62 -25.41 -13.64
CA GLN A 175 13.70 -26.06 -14.58
C GLN A 175 13.94 -25.60 -16.03
N LYS A 176 14.29 -24.32 -16.26
CA LYS A 176 14.66 -23.83 -17.60
C LYS A 176 15.91 -24.51 -18.14
N VAL A 177 16.93 -24.69 -17.31
CA VAL A 177 18.17 -25.38 -17.69
C VAL A 177 17.91 -26.86 -17.96
N GLU A 178 17.11 -27.52 -17.13
CA GLU A 178 16.73 -28.91 -17.35
C GLU A 178 15.92 -29.08 -18.65
N LEU A 179 14.92 -28.21 -18.87
CA LEU A 179 14.11 -28.21 -20.08
C LEU A 179 14.95 -28.06 -21.33
N SER A 180 15.88 -27.10 -21.37
CA SER A 180 16.73 -26.90 -22.54
C SER A 180 17.65 -28.09 -22.81
N SER A 181 18.17 -28.75 -21.76
CA SER A 181 18.97 -29.97 -21.91
C SER A 181 18.15 -31.15 -22.45
N LEU A 182 16.90 -31.29 -22.00
CA LEU A 182 15.98 -32.33 -22.48
C LEU A 182 15.55 -32.06 -23.92
N GLU A 183 15.34 -30.80 -24.30
CA GLU A 183 15.06 -30.39 -25.67
C GLU A 183 16.22 -30.73 -26.62
N GLN A 184 17.46 -30.43 -26.23
CA GLN A 184 18.65 -30.82 -27.01
C GLN A 184 18.74 -32.32 -27.18
N ARG A 185 18.58 -33.09 -26.09
CA ARG A 185 18.65 -34.55 -26.13
C ARG A 185 17.53 -35.18 -26.95
N LYS A 186 16.33 -34.58 -26.93
CA LYS A 186 15.22 -35.00 -27.80
C LYS A 186 15.61 -34.84 -29.27
N LEU A 187 16.23 -33.71 -29.63
CA LEU A 187 16.63 -33.44 -31.00
C LEU A 187 17.70 -34.43 -31.48
N GLU A 188 18.73 -34.68 -30.66
CA GLU A 188 19.77 -35.68 -30.93
C GLU A 188 19.18 -37.09 -31.11
N LEU A 189 18.24 -37.49 -30.24
CA LEU A 189 17.59 -38.80 -30.32
C LEU A 189 16.69 -38.92 -31.57
N GLU A 190 15.99 -37.86 -31.97
CA GLU A 190 15.17 -37.87 -33.19
C GLU A 190 16.05 -37.97 -34.44
N GLU A 191 17.20 -37.29 -34.48
CA GLU A 191 18.18 -37.42 -35.56
C GLU A 191 18.76 -38.84 -35.63
N ALA A 192 19.19 -39.39 -34.48
CA ALA A 192 19.72 -40.74 -34.41
C ALA A 192 18.68 -41.79 -34.84
N LYS A 193 17.42 -41.62 -34.44
CA LYS A 193 16.30 -42.46 -34.88
C LYS A 193 16.11 -42.39 -36.40
N ASN A 194 16.06 -41.19 -36.98
CA ASN A 194 15.89 -41.03 -38.42
C ASN A 194 17.04 -41.66 -39.23
N VAL A 195 18.27 -41.60 -38.71
CA VAL A 195 19.43 -42.28 -39.32
C VAL A 195 19.29 -43.80 -39.21
N ALA A 196 18.94 -44.32 -38.03
CA ALA A 196 18.75 -45.76 -37.82
C ALA A 196 17.63 -46.32 -38.71
N GLU A 197 16.49 -45.64 -38.84
CA GLU A 197 15.39 -46.04 -39.71
C GLU A 197 15.80 -46.07 -41.20
N LYS A 198 16.61 -45.09 -41.65
CA LYS A 198 17.14 -45.09 -43.02
C LYS A 198 18.10 -46.26 -43.25
N LEU A 199 19.03 -46.49 -42.34
CA LEU A 199 19.97 -47.61 -42.42
C LEU A 199 19.25 -48.96 -42.44
N GLU A 200 18.23 -49.14 -41.60
CA GLU A 200 17.39 -50.33 -41.60
C GLU A 200 16.66 -50.51 -42.94
N SER A 201 16.06 -49.43 -43.45
CA SER A 201 15.36 -49.45 -44.74
C SER A 201 16.30 -49.76 -45.92
N ASP A 202 17.49 -49.17 -45.94
CA ASP A 202 18.49 -49.39 -47.00
C ASP A 202 19.04 -50.82 -46.92
N ALA A 203 19.39 -51.31 -45.72
CA ALA A 203 19.82 -52.69 -45.53
C ALA A 203 18.75 -53.70 -45.96
N LYS A 204 17.48 -53.41 -45.66
CA LYS A 204 16.36 -54.23 -46.13
C LYS A 204 16.26 -54.25 -47.66
N ARG A 205 16.39 -53.08 -48.31
CA ARG A 205 16.37 -53.00 -49.78
C ARG A 205 17.53 -53.77 -50.41
N GLU A 206 18.74 -53.65 -49.88
CA GLU A 206 19.89 -54.41 -50.37
C GLU A 206 19.68 -55.93 -50.25
N VAL A 207 19.13 -56.39 -49.13
CA VAL A 207 18.80 -57.81 -48.94
C VAL A 207 17.72 -58.26 -49.93
N ASP A 208 16.67 -57.45 -50.15
CA ASP A 208 15.59 -57.75 -51.10
C ASP A 208 16.12 -57.79 -52.56
N GLU A 209 17.00 -56.85 -52.94
CA GLU A 209 17.66 -56.82 -54.26
C GLU A 209 18.56 -58.04 -54.47
N GLN A 210 19.42 -58.37 -53.50
CA GLN A 210 20.28 -59.56 -53.55
C GLN A 210 19.44 -60.84 -53.67
N PHE A 211 18.30 -60.91 -52.97
CA PHE A 211 17.38 -62.04 -53.06
C PHE A 211 16.77 -62.18 -54.46
N GLU A 212 16.32 -61.08 -55.07
CA GLU A 212 15.77 -61.11 -56.43
C GLU A 212 16.83 -61.40 -57.51
N GLU A 213 18.05 -60.86 -57.36
CA GLU A 213 19.18 -61.20 -58.24
C GLU A 213 19.52 -62.70 -58.17
N GLU A 214 19.62 -63.26 -56.96
CA GLU A 214 19.88 -64.68 -56.73
C GLU A 214 18.77 -65.57 -57.34
N LYS A 215 17.52 -65.15 -57.19
CA LYS A 215 16.35 -65.82 -57.77
C LYS A 215 16.40 -65.80 -59.30
N ASN A 216 16.73 -64.66 -59.89
CA ASN A 216 16.88 -64.51 -61.35
C ASN A 216 18.06 -65.33 -61.89
N ARG A 217 19.20 -65.37 -61.18
CA ARG A 217 20.34 -66.22 -61.53
C ARG A 217 19.95 -67.70 -61.55
N LYS A 218 19.28 -68.18 -60.49
CA LYS A 218 18.76 -69.56 -60.45
C LYS A 218 17.77 -69.86 -61.56
N LEU A 219 16.90 -68.90 -61.92
CA LEU A 219 15.93 -69.08 -63.00
C LEU A 219 16.61 -69.14 -64.38
N THR A 220 17.57 -68.26 -64.63
CA THR A 220 18.35 -68.22 -65.89
C THR A 220 19.22 -69.46 -66.06
N GLU A 221 19.90 -69.93 -65.01
CA GLU A 221 20.63 -71.22 -65.03
C GLU A 221 19.69 -72.38 -65.37
N LYS A 222 18.51 -72.44 -64.74
CA LYS A 222 17.49 -73.46 -65.06
C LYS A 222 17.07 -73.37 -66.53
N ALA A 223 16.79 -72.18 -67.05
CA ALA A 223 16.38 -71.97 -68.43
C ALA A 223 17.48 -72.36 -69.44
N GLN A 224 18.73 -71.98 -69.17
CA GLN A 224 19.89 -72.35 -70.00
C GLN A 224 20.12 -73.86 -70.01
N ASN A 225 20.02 -74.52 -68.85
CA ASN A 225 20.12 -75.97 -68.76
C ASN A 225 18.99 -76.66 -69.53
N LEU A 226 17.77 -76.14 -69.43
CA LEU A 226 16.64 -76.65 -70.21
C LEU A 226 16.87 -76.49 -71.71
N LEU A 227 17.37 -75.33 -72.14
CA LEU A 227 17.69 -75.03 -73.54
C LEU A 227 18.80 -75.94 -74.09
N LYS A 228 19.91 -76.11 -73.34
CA LYS A 228 20.98 -77.05 -73.70
C LYS A 228 20.44 -78.47 -73.88
N LYS A 229 19.57 -78.92 -72.97
CA LYS A 229 18.92 -80.22 -73.08
C LYS A 229 18.05 -80.31 -74.33
N LEU A 230 17.30 -79.25 -74.65
CA LEU A 230 16.47 -79.19 -75.86
C LEU A 230 17.31 -79.28 -77.14
N ILE A 231 18.39 -78.50 -77.22
CA ILE A 231 19.33 -78.50 -78.36
C ILE A 231 19.99 -79.86 -78.51
N MET A 232 20.42 -80.49 -77.40
CA MET A 232 21.01 -81.82 -77.41
C MET A 232 20.02 -82.87 -77.96
N MET A 233 18.76 -82.82 -77.53
CA MET A 233 17.70 -83.68 -78.07
C MET A 233 17.40 -83.41 -79.56
N GLU A 234 17.49 -82.17 -80.03
CA GLU A 234 17.36 -81.85 -81.46
C GLU A 234 18.55 -82.32 -82.29
N MET A 235 19.76 -82.18 -81.77
CA MET A 235 20.97 -82.71 -82.40
C MET A 235 20.94 -84.24 -82.50
N GLU A 236 20.49 -84.93 -81.46
CA GLU A 236 20.28 -86.39 -81.47
C GLU A 236 19.27 -86.80 -82.54
N LYS A 237 18.17 -86.06 -82.70
CA LYS A 237 17.20 -86.29 -83.78
C LYS A 237 17.77 -86.04 -85.17
N TYR A 238 18.66 -85.05 -85.34
CA TYR A 238 19.31 -84.76 -86.61
C TYR A 238 20.30 -85.87 -87.00
N GLN A 239 21.05 -86.40 -86.04
CA GLN A 239 21.97 -87.53 -86.26
C GLN A 239 21.27 -88.85 -86.58
N MET A 240 19.99 -89.02 -86.21
CA MET A 240 19.18 -90.21 -86.52
C MET A 240 18.51 -90.16 -87.91
N LYS A 241 18.65 -89.05 -88.66
CA LYS A 241 18.09 -88.86 -90.01
C LYS A 241 19.12 -88.98 -91.15
N ASN A 242 20.41 -89.13 -90.82
CA ASN A 242 21.50 -89.49 -91.73
C ASN A 242 21.98 -90.91 -91.42
#